data_AF-A0A6B2LWU1-F1
#
_entry.id   AF-A0A6B2LWU1-F1
#
_cell.length_a   1.000
_cell.length_b   1.000
_cell.length_c   1.000
_cell.angle_alpha   90.00
_cell.angle_beta   90.00
_cell.angle_gamma   90.00
#
_symmetry.space_group_name_H-M   'P 1'
#
loop_
_entity.id
_entity.type
_entity.pdbx_description
1 polymer ?
#
loop_
_entity_poly.entity_id
_entity_poly.type
_entity_poly.pdbx_seq_one_letter_code
_entity_poly.pdbx_strand_id
1 'polypeptide(L)' 'MVGGRGEPIRVAFKIGNIQFEDIRIPFSEWPQKKSTFPFGHVPVLEVNNKTLANSNSILHYVGHLVGLV' A
#
# COMPACT_ATOMS: atom_id res chain seq x y z
N MET A 1 18.30 -0.49 4.67
CA MET A 1 17.08 -1.20 4.26
C MET A 1 15.96 -0.17 4.24
N VAL A 2 15.64 0.39 3.06
CA VAL A 2 14.69 1.51 2.94
C VAL A 2 13.32 0.90 2.60
N GLY A 3 12.27 1.18 3.38
CA GLY A 3 10.92 0.57 3.22
C GLY A 3 10.20 0.87 1.89
N GLY A 4 10.88 1.54 0.96
CA GLY A 4 10.44 1.82 -0.40
C GLY A 4 9.21 2.73 -0.45
N ARG A 5 8.50 2.67 -1.59
CA ARG A 5 7.28 3.47 -1.83
C ARG A 5 6.11 3.08 -0.92
N GLY A 6 6.17 1.93 -0.24
CA GLY A 6 5.16 1.47 0.70
C GLY A 6 5.32 2.05 2.11
N GLU A 7 6.52 2.49 2.50
CA GLU A 7 6.80 2.89 3.88
C GLU A 7 5.98 4.08 4.37
N PRO A 8 5.83 5.17 3.60
CA PRO A 8 5.02 6.31 4.04
C PRO A 8 3.57 5.91 4.35
N ILE A 9 3.01 4.96 3.58
CA ILE A 9 1.65 4.47 3.76
C ILE A 9 1.54 3.67 5.07
N ARG A 10 2.51 2.78 5.36
CA ARG A 10 2.56 2.03 6.62
C ARG A 10 2.64 2.96 7.83
N VAL A 11 3.49 3.99 7.74
CA VAL A 11 3.64 5.00 8.79
C VAL A 11 2.34 5.75 9.00
N ALA A 12 1.66 6.18 7.93
CA ALA A 12 0.37 6.87 8.04
C ALA A 12 -0.70 6.00 8.73
N PHE A 13 -0.81 4.71 8.39
CA PHE A 13 -1.70 3.78 9.10
C PHE A 13 -1.36 3.65 10.59
N LYS A 14 -0.06 3.57 10.93
CA LYS A 14 0.38 3.50 12.33
C LYS A 14 0.09 4.78 13.10
N ILE A 15 0.28 5.95 12.51
CA ILE A 15 -0.06 7.25 13.14
C ILE A 15 -1.56 7.31 13.46
N GLY A 16 -2.41 6.89 12.52
CA GLY A 16 -3.86 6.87 12.74
C GLY A 16 -4.39 5.70 13.57
N ASN A 17 -3.50 4.85 14.10
CA ASN A 17 -3.86 3.63 14.83
C ASN A 17 -4.87 2.73 14.06
N ILE A 18 -4.78 2.72 12.73
CA ILE A 18 -5.61 1.88 11.85
C ILE A 18 -4.89 0.54 11.66
N GLN A 19 -5.58 -0.56 11.95
CA GLN A 19 -5.05 -1.90 11.67
C GLN A 19 -5.09 -2.17 10.15
N PHE A 20 -4.01 -2.76 9.65
CA PHE A 20 -3.87 -3.16 8.25
C PHE A 20 -2.97 -4.40 8.16
N GLU A 21 -3.16 -5.18 7.10
CA GLU A 21 -2.28 -6.30 6.76
C GLU A 21 -1.10 -5.82 5.90
N ASP A 22 0.13 -6.09 6.33
CA ASP A 22 1.36 -5.74 5.57
C ASP A 22 1.88 -6.95 4.80
N ILE A 23 1.30 -7.20 3.62
CA ILE A 23 1.72 -8.28 2.73
C ILE A 23 3.00 -7.87 2.00
N ARG A 24 4.11 -8.57 2.29
CA ARG A 24 5.41 -8.36 1.64
C ARG A 24 5.71 -9.49 0.67
N ILE A 25 5.74 -9.16 -0.61
CA ILE A 25 5.99 -10.14 -1.68
C ILE A 25 7.49 -10.39 -1.79
N PRO A 26 7.96 -11.65 -1.61
CA PRO A 26 9.33 -12.01 -1.90
C PRO A 26 9.67 -11.73 -3.36
N PHE A 27 10.89 -11.26 -3.64
CA PHE A 27 11.29 -10.95 -5.01
C PHE A 27 11.18 -12.16 -5.97
N SER A 28 11.37 -13.38 -5.46
CA SER A 28 11.20 -14.63 -6.20
C SER A 28 9.76 -14.89 -6.67
N GLU A 29 8.76 -14.38 -5.95
CA GLU A 29 7.33 -14.53 -6.26
C GLU A 29 6.76 -13.36 -7.07
N TRP A 30 7.52 -12.26 -7.16
CA TRP A 30 7.06 -11.05 -7.84
C TRP A 30 6.73 -11.27 -9.33
N PRO A 31 7.54 -12.01 -10.13
CA PRO A 31 7.22 -12.25 -11.54
C PRO A 31 5.84 -12.90 -11.74
N GLN A 32 5.44 -13.82 -10.86
CA GLN A 32 4.18 -14.55 -10.96
C GLN A 32 2.99 -13.69 -10.50
N LYS A 33 3.18 -12.81 -9.52
CA LYS A 33 2.14 -11.92 -9.01
C LYS A 33 1.98 -10.62 -9.79
N LYS A 34 2.99 -10.19 -10.55
CA LYS A 34 2.98 -8.89 -11.24
C LYS A 34 1.70 -8.64 -12.04
N SER A 35 1.26 -9.63 -12.83
CA SER A 35 0.09 -9.50 -13.69
C SER A 35 -1.25 -9.44 -12.93
N THR A 36 -1.27 -9.79 -11.65
CA THR A 36 -2.50 -9.74 -10.84
C THR A 36 -2.77 -8.34 -10.27
N PHE A 37 -1.80 -7.43 -10.34
CA PHE A 37 -1.96 -6.05 -9.88
C PHE A 37 -2.40 -5.13 -11.02
N PRO A 38 -3.29 -4.14 -10.77
CA PRO A 38 -3.95 -3.34 -11.82
C PRO A 38 -3.03 -2.73 -12.87
N PHE A 39 -1.82 -2.33 -12.46
CA PHE A 39 -0.83 -1.67 -13.32
C PHE A 39 0.53 -2.37 -13.32
N GLY A 40 0.56 -3.64 -12.89
CA GLY A 40 1.80 -4.42 -12.89
C GLY A 40 2.88 -3.90 -11.92
N HIS A 41 2.49 -3.20 -10.86
CA HIS A 41 3.40 -2.65 -9.86
C HIS A 41 2.76 -2.59 -8.46
N VAL A 42 3.61 -2.44 -7.44
CA VAL A 42 3.26 -2.22 -6.03
C VAL A 42 3.85 -0.87 -5.56
N PRO A 43 3.30 -0.23 -4.51
CA PRO A 43 2.25 -0.71 -3.60
C PRO A 43 0.83 -0.66 -4.19
N VAL A 44 0.00 -1.55 -3.67
CA VAL A 44 -1.46 -1.63 -3.90
C VAL A 44 -2.13 -1.77 -2.53
N LEU A 45 -3.27 -1.09 -2.35
CA LEU A 45 -4.08 -1.16 -1.14
C LEU A 45 -5.46 -1.73 -1.50
N GLU A 46 -5.94 -2.68 -0.70
CA GLU A 46 -7.30 -3.20 -0.81
C GLU A 46 -8.15 -2.69 0.36
N VAL A 47 -9.32 -2.13 0.05
CA VAL A 47 -10.30 -1.65 1.03
C VAL A 47 -11.69 -2.03 0.57
N ASN A 48 -12.45 -2.79 1.37
CA ASN A 48 -13.83 -3.19 1.06
C ASN A 48 -13.97 -3.80 -0.36
N ASN A 49 -13.08 -4.75 -0.71
CA ASN A 49 -13.01 -5.38 -2.03
C ASN A 49 -12.75 -4.43 -3.21
N LYS A 50 -12.26 -3.21 -2.94
CA LYS A 50 -11.79 -2.26 -3.95
C LYS A 50 -10.28 -2.12 -3.89
N THR A 51 -9.66 -1.99 -5.06
CA THR A 51 -8.21 -1.89 -5.19
C THR A 51 -7.80 -0.47 -5.53
N LEU A 52 -6.86 0.09 -4.77
CA LEU A 52 -6.19 1.36 -5.03
C LEU A 52 -4.71 1.09 -5.37
N ALA A 53 -4.23 1.69 -6.45
CA ALA A 53 -2.83 1.63 -6.86
C ALA A 53 -2.19 3.02 -6.89
N ASN A 54 -0.87 3.07 -7.11
CA ASN A 54 0.00 4.26 -6.99
C ASN A 54 0.23 4.73 -5.55
N SER A 55 1.49 4.80 -5.14
CA SER A 55 1.88 5.11 -3.76
C SER A 55 1.34 6.44 -3.24
N ASN A 56 1.35 7.48 -4.06
CA ASN A 56 0.93 8.82 -3.63
C ASN A 56 -0.59 8.91 -3.47
N SER A 57 -1.36 8.27 -4.36
CA SER A 57 -2.82 8.20 -4.26
C SER A 57 -3.25 7.42 -3.03
N ILE A 58 -2.60 6.28 -2.76
CA ILE A 58 -2.83 5.49 -1.55
C ILE A 58 -2.48 6.31 -0.31
N LEU A 59 -1.31 6.95 -0.28
CA LEU A 59 -0.89 7.77 0.86
C LEU A 59 -1.86 8.92 1.15
N HIS A 60 -2.33 9.61 0.10
CA HIS A 60 -3.29 10.71 0.24
C HIS A 60 -4.64 10.22 0.79
N TYR A 61 -5.11 9.07 0.31
CA TYR A 61 -6.31 8.42 0.82
C TYR A 61 -6.18 8.07 2.31
N VAL A 62 -5.07 7.42 2.71
CA VAL A 62 -4.82 7.09 4.12
C VAL A 62 -4.67 8.36 4.95
N GLY A 63 -4.00 9.39 4.43
CA GLY A 63 -3.86 10.69 5.08
C GLY A 63 -5.21 11.31 5.46
N HIS A 64 -6.20 11.25 4.57
CA HIS A 64 -7.58 11.68 4.87
C HIS A 64 -8.24 10.81 5.94
N LEU A 65 -8.07 9.49 5.89
CA LEU A 65 -8.63 8.58 6.90
C LEU A 65 -8.11 8.86 8.31
N VAL A 66 -6.86 9.30 8.42
CA VAL A 66 -6.19 9.52 9.71
C VAL A 66 -6.14 11.00 10.14
N GLY A 67 -6.77 11.90 9.37
CA GLY A 67 -6.83 13.34 9.70
C GLY A 67 -5.50 14.08 9.57
N LEU A 68 -4.63 13.67 8.63
CA LEU A 68 -3.35 14.34 8.33
C LEU A 68 -3.42 15.31 7.15
N VAL A 69 -4.55 15.34 6.43
CA VAL A 69 -4.84 16.22 5.28
C VAL A 69 -6.30 16.68 5.37
#